data_AF-A0A1S2PYU3-F1
#
_entry.id   AF-A0A1S2PYU3-F1
#
_cell.length_a   1.000
_cell.length_b   1.000
_cell.length_c   1.000
_cell.angle_alpha   90.00
_cell.angle_beta   90.00
_cell.angle_gamma   90.00
#
_symmetry.space_group_name_H-M   'P 1'
#
loop_
_entity.id
_entity.type
_entity.pdbx_description
1 polymer ?
#
loop_
_entity_poly.entity_id
_entity_poly.type
_entity_poly.pdbx_seq_one_letter_code
_entity_poly.pdbx_strand_id
1 'polypeptide(L)'
;MSYDTGKLPGEIKRVLVDTLADIYRTQGQAEELLEDMDFPPLTRPRWDAAQEVAAYWRQVVRALELGALQRDGLRQLVDAVLRRWPGNQDLAKIRGFLESQEQEREGAGGNAETLYRTVEFVGSEAYPELLRLVRELLDADAVQLYAGHRQAAFRIAALPADRLEELRERAARIAPGVEVLYGEYDFRPTLYTRLEVMGPDGQQFEIPYVPNTTLPGELVPAVWAQYRPEVAQDANGHLLRAVVDYRDDNGEAHRLDPEEPLHNQGVRDGGQLQMSAESTAGVDTWLRLEALARARDDIVDFAAEHPEFTLVEMDDDRLPLEYTVELHVPGFAPPEDLEAWPLDPQRIDRHELVVWMPAEFPIQAPRVRWQSDVFHPNIARDKDHKGGVCLGPLMTDYTPDLSMYSLCQMLIDMVRYRNYEILPHDYRMARDYDSLVQDILQRGEYLDADAAAWAFSWEGQERIKEIGGTTWLTRAGLTERADRSRFLQVERVEASPDE
;
A
#
# COMPACT_ATOMS: atom_id res chain seq x y z
N MET A 1 -6.44 26.82 7.69
CA MET A 1 -5.44 25.75 7.46
C MET A 1 -6.16 24.46 7.79
N SER A 2 -6.45 23.61 6.80
CA SER A 2 -7.12 22.32 7.06
C SER A 2 -6.06 21.35 7.58
N TYR A 3 -6.20 20.91 8.84
CA TYR A 3 -5.30 19.91 9.42
C TYR A 3 -5.77 18.51 9.03
N ASP A 4 -4.82 17.63 8.67
CA ASP A 4 -5.06 16.19 8.47
C ASP A 4 -5.66 15.60 9.76
N THR A 5 -6.89 15.12 9.68
CA THR A 5 -7.63 14.54 10.81
C THR A 5 -6.86 13.33 11.36
N GLY A 6 -6.21 13.48 12.52
CA GLY A 6 -5.54 12.39 13.25
C GLY A 6 -4.02 12.55 13.43
N LYS A 7 -3.40 13.53 12.74
CA LYS A 7 -1.97 13.84 12.86
C LYS A 7 -1.74 15.04 13.78
N LEU A 8 -0.71 14.98 14.63
CA LEU A 8 -0.31 16.14 15.42
C LEU A 8 0.36 17.19 14.51
N PRO A 9 0.07 18.49 14.67
CA PRO A 9 0.85 19.54 14.03
C PRO A 9 2.34 19.37 14.33
N GLY A 10 3.20 19.58 13.33
CA GLY A 10 4.63 19.25 13.44
C GLY A 10 5.35 19.90 14.63
N GLU A 11 4.91 21.08 15.06
CA GLU A 11 5.43 21.76 16.25
C GLU A 11 5.01 21.06 17.55
N ILE A 12 3.73 20.68 17.67
CA ILE A 12 3.18 19.95 18.83
C ILE A 12 3.81 18.56 18.93
N LYS A 13 3.95 17.89 17.79
CA LYS A 13 4.62 16.59 17.68
C LYS A 13 6.06 16.64 18.15
N ARG A 14 6.81 17.69 17.78
CA ARG A 14 8.21 17.88 18.21
C ARG A 14 8.29 18.05 19.73
N VAL A 15 7.45 18.92 20.30
CA VAL A 15 7.40 19.15 21.76
C VAL A 15 7.05 17.86 22.51
N LEU A 16 6.09 17.07 22.00
CA LEU A 16 5.73 15.79 22.59
C LEU A 16 6.92 14.81 22.60
N VAL A 17 7.57 14.63 21.44
CA VAL A 17 8.72 13.74 21.27
C VAL A 17 9.88 14.14 22.18
N ASP A 18 10.24 15.42 22.19
CA ASP A 18 11.37 15.91 22.98
C ASP A 18 11.10 15.72 24.47
N THR A 19 9.86 15.99 24.91
CA THR A 19 9.44 15.77 26.30
C THR A 19 9.48 14.29 26.68
N LEU A 20 9.04 13.39 25.81
CA LEU A 20 9.10 11.94 26.03
C LEU A 20 10.56 11.46 26.10
N ALA A 21 11.41 11.94 25.20
CA ALA A 21 12.83 11.60 25.19
C ALA A 21 13.57 12.09 26.44
N ASP A 22 13.15 13.22 27.00
CA ASP A 22 13.72 13.75 28.23
C ASP A 22 13.30 12.98 29.48
N ILE A 23 12.05 12.51 29.53
CA ILE A 23 11.49 11.79 30.69
C ILE A 23 11.89 10.31 30.67
N TYR A 24 11.82 9.67 29.50
CA TYR A 24 12.02 8.23 29.30
C TYR A 24 13.26 7.99 28.42
N ARG A 25 14.43 7.96 29.07
CA ARG A 25 15.75 7.96 28.41
C ARG A 25 16.31 6.57 28.12
N THR A 26 15.69 5.54 28.68
CA THR A 26 16.18 4.16 28.58
C THR A 26 15.09 3.22 28.07
N GLN A 27 15.51 2.10 27.49
CA GLN A 27 14.62 1.07 26.98
C GLN A 27 13.59 0.63 28.01
N GLY A 28 14.03 0.27 29.22
CA GLY A 28 13.12 -0.22 30.27
C GLY A 28 12.06 0.82 30.68
N GLN A 29 12.43 2.12 30.71
CA GLN A 29 11.48 3.19 31.00
C GLN A 29 10.44 3.35 29.89
N ALA A 30 10.87 3.25 28.64
CA ALA A 30 9.98 3.34 27.48
C ALA A 30 9.03 2.13 27.39
N GLU A 31 9.56 0.92 27.58
CA GLU A 31 8.77 -0.32 27.57
C GLU A 31 7.71 -0.33 28.67
N GLU A 32 8.06 0.13 29.88
CA GLU A 32 7.12 0.23 31.00
C GLU A 32 5.97 1.20 30.69
N LEU A 33 6.24 2.34 30.05
CA LEU A 33 5.20 3.27 29.62
C LEU A 33 4.31 2.66 28.53
N LEU A 34 4.91 1.96 27.56
CA LEU A 34 4.18 1.33 26.46
C LEU A 34 3.31 0.17 26.96
N GLU A 35 3.73 -0.54 28.00
CA GLU A 35 2.92 -1.56 28.67
C GLU A 35 1.74 -0.95 29.42
N ASP A 36 1.94 0.15 30.15
CA ASP A 36 0.90 0.87 30.87
C ASP A 36 -0.27 1.37 29.99
N MET A 37 -0.01 1.51 28.68
CA MET A 37 -1.00 1.94 27.69
C MET A 37 -1.46 0.79 26.77
N ASP A 38 -1.18 -0.46 27.16
CA ASP A 38 -1.53 -1.67 26.39
C ASP A 38 -1.02 -1.65 24.94
N PHE A 39 0.12 -0.99 24.68
CA PHE A 39 0.70 -0.87 23.35
C PHE A 39 1.09 -2.27 22.82
N PRO A 40 0.61 -2.69 21.62
CA PRO A 40 0.81 -4.06 21.14
C PRO A 40 2.30 -4.41 20.99
N PRO A 41 2.81 -5.49 21.62
CA PRO A 41 4.22 -5.84 21.58
C PRO A 41 4.80 -6.01 20.16
N LEU A 42 3.97 -6.46 19.21
CA LEU A 42 4.37 -6.72 17.82
C LEU A 42 4.55 -5.44 16.99
N THR A 43 3.95 -4.32 17.40
CA THR A 43 4.05 -3.03 16.70
C THR A 43 5.02 -2.07 17.39
N ARG A 44 5.65 -2.49 18.50
CA ARG A 44 6.62 -1.66 19.23
C ARG A 44 7.88 -1.46 18.38
N PRO A 45 8.32 -0.21 18.18
CA PRO A 45 9.62 0.06 17.58
C PRO A 45 10.74 -0.62 18.38
N ARG A 46 11.79 -1.09 17.70
CA ARG A 46 12.96 -1.67 18.38
C ARG A 46 13.80 -0.56 18.99
N TRP A 47 14.19 -0.72 20.24
CA TRP A 47 15.13 0.18 20.88
C TRP A 47 16.54 -0.07 20.36
N ASP A 48 17.16 0.91 19.73
CA ASP A 48 18.55 0.88 19.29
C ASP A 48 19.39 1.86 20.12
N ALA A 49 20.41 1.34 20.82
CA ALA A 49 21.30 2.15 21.64
C ALA A 49 22.22 3.09 20.82
N ALA A 50 22.38 2.84 19.53
CA ALA A 50 23.12 3.72 18.61
C ALA A 50 22.24 4.86 18.07
N GLN A 51 20.92 4.78 18.21
CA GLN A 51 19.97 5.77 17.74
C GLN A 51 19.67 6.83 18.81
N GLU A 52 19.39 8.07 18.38
CA GLU A 52 18.89 9.11 19.29
C GLU A 52 17.55 8.70 19.93
N VAL A 53 17.42 8.87 21.25
CA VAL A 53 16.18 8.55 22.00
C VAL A 53 14.94 9.26 21.44
N ALA A 54 15.10 10.50 20.96
CA ALA A 54 14.02 11.23 20.29
C ALA A 54 13.57 10.57 18.98
N ALA A 55 14.45 9.85 18.28
CA ALA A 55 14.08 9.14 17.06
C ALA A 55 13.28 7.86 17.37
N TYR A 56 13.53 7.20 18.50
CA TYR A 56 12.66 6.12 19.00
C TYR A 56 11.25 6.64 19.31
N TRP A 57 11.13 7.73 20.08
CA TRP A 57 9.81 8.30 20.40
C TRP A 57 9.07 8.85 19.17
N ARG A 58 9.78 9.32 18.14
CA ARG A 58 9.18 9.65 16.84
C ARG A 58 8.51 8.44 16.18
N GLN A 59 9.13 7.27 16.26
CA GLN A 59 8.57 6.03 15.70
C GLN A 59 7.33 5.59 16.48
N VAL A 60 7.36 5.69 17.81
CA VAL A 60 6.19 5.41 18.67
C VAL A 60 5.02 6.34 18.35
N VAL A 61 5.25 7.65 18.33
CA VAL A 61 4.20 8.64 18.00
C VAL A 61 3.64 8.42 16.60
N ARG A 62 4.51 8.08 15.62
CA ARG A 62 4.08 7.75 14.26
C ARG A 62 3.21 6.49 14.23
N ALA A 63 3.57 5.44 14.97
CA ALA A 63 2.77 4.23 15.05
C ALA A 63 1.37 4.51 15.63
N LEU A 64 1.26 5.40 16.63
CA LEU A 64 -0.04 5.83 17.18
C LEU A 64 -0.87 6.66 16.19
N GLU A 65 -0.24 7.55 15.42
CA GLU A 65 -0.90 8.27 14.33
C GLU A 65 -1.39 7.34 13.21
N LEU A 66 -0.75 6.18 13.05
CA LEU A 66 -1.13 5.12 12.10
C LEU A 66 -2.10 4.08 12.70
N GLY A 67 -2.63 4.32 13.90
CA GLY A 67 -3.66 3.46 14.49
C GLY A 67 -3.14 2.18 15.16
N ALA A 68 -1.88 2.18 15.66
CA ALA A 68 -1.35 1.05 16.42
C ALA A 68 -2.17 0.70 17.69
N LEU A 69 -3.04 1.60 18.15
CA LEU A 69 -4.08 1.36 19.16
C LEU A 69 -5.44 1.77 18.60
N GLN A 70 -6.49 1.00 18.93
CA GLN A 70 -7.87 1.35 18.56
C GLN A 70 -8.30 2.64 19.25
N ARG A 71 -8.62 3.67 18.45
CA ARG A 71 -9.09 5.04 18.82
C ARG A 71 -8.29 5.75 19.93
N ASP A 72 -7.84 6.98 19.65
CA ASP A 72 -7.23 7.92 20.61
C ASP A 72 -5.87 7.51 21.24
N GLY A 73 -5.07 6.70 20.54
CA GLY A 73 -3.75 6.24 21.04
C GLY A 73 -2.78 7.35 21.48
N LEU A 74 -2.80 8.51 20.80
CA LEU A 74 -1.99 9.67 21.19
C LEU A 74 -2.45 10.31 22.51
N ARG A 75 -3.76 10.35 22.75
CA ARG A 75 -4.33 10.85 24.01
C ARG A 75 -3.97 9.91 25.15
N GLN A 76 -4.12 8.60 24.93
CA GLN A 76 -3.74 7.59 25.92
C GLN A 76 -2.26 7.68 26.30
N LEU A 77 -1.37 7.93 25.34
CA LEU A 77 0.05 8.17 25.62
C LEU A 77 0.25 9.39 26.51
N VAL A 78 -0.36 10.53 26.16
CA VAL A 78 -0.23 11.77 26.94
C VAL A 78 -0.81 11.61 28.35
N ASP A 79 -1.96 10.95 28.49
CA ASP A 79 -2.59 10.69 29.78
C ASP A 79 -1.77 9.70 30.64
N ALA A 80 -1.19 8.67 30.04
CA ALA A 80 -0.30 7.74 30.72
C ALA A 80 0.93 8.47 31.30
N VAL A 81 1.52 9.38 30.52
CA VAL A 81 2.67 10.16 31.00
C VAL A 81 2.24 11.19 32.05
N LEU A 82 1.12 11.88 31.87
CA LEU A 82 0.62 12.87 32.85
C LEU A 82 0.20 12.23 34.17
N ARG A 83 -0.24 10.97 34.19
CA ARG A 83 -0.47 10.21 35.44
C ARG A 83 0.81 10.06 36.25
N ARG A 84 1.94 9.82 35.58
CA ARG A 84 3.27 9.68 36.21
C ARG A 84 3.95 11.03 36.47
N TRP A 85 3.64 12.06 35.65
CA TRP A 85 4.25 13.40 35.68
C TRP A 85 3.21 14.53 35.60
N PRO A 86 2.34 14.70 36.62
CA PRO A 86 1.21 15.63 36.56
C PRO A 86 1.58 17.12 36.49
N GLY A 87 2.85 17.46 36.77
CA GLY A 87 3.36 18.84 36.73
C GLY A 87 3.90 19.31 35.37
N ASN A 88 3.90 18.45 34.34
CA ASN A 88 4.45 18.82 33.04
C ASN A 88 3.48 19.72 32.27
N GLN A 89 3.82 21.01 32.14
CA GLN A 89 2.94 22.00 31.51
C GLN A 89 2.79 21.82 30.00
N ASP A 90 3.80 21.26 29.32
CA ASP A 90 3.76 21.09 27.87
C ASP A 90 2.87 19.91 27.49
N LEU A 91 2.94 18.80 28.22
CA LEU A 91 2.01 17.68 28.08
C LEU A 91 0.56 18.08 28.42
N ALA A 92 0.35 18.94 29.43
CA ALA A 92 -0.97 19.44 29.77
C ALA A 92 -1.58 20.31 28.64
N LYS A 93 -0.75 21.13 27.96
CA LYS A 93 -1.19 21.89 26.78
C LYS A 93 -1.49 20.98 25.60
N ILE A 94 -0.68 19.95 25.38
CA ILE A 94 -0.90 18.96 24.31
C ILE A 94 -2.22 18.20 24.56
N ARG A 95 -2.49 17.79 25.81
CA ARG A 95 -3.78 17.17 26.17
C ARG A 95 -4.95 18.11 25.89
N GLY A 96 -4.87 19.38 26.31
CA GLY A 96 -5.92 20.36 26.05
C GLY A 96 -6.14 20.63 24.56
N PHE A 97 -5.07 20.60 23.75
CA PHE A 97 -5.18 20.66 22.29
C PHE A 97 -5.93 19.45 21.73
N LEU A 98 -5.57 18.24 22.16
CA LEU A 98 -6.26 17.01 21.74
C LEU A 98 -7.74 17.00 22.15
N GLU A 99 -8.07 17.43 23.37
CA GLU A 99 -9.45 17.59 23.86
C GLU A 99 -10.22 18.64 23.05
N SER A 100 -9.59 19.76 22.67
CA SER A 100 -10.23 20.77 21.82
C SER A 100 -10.47 20.28 20.40
N GLN A 101 -9.60 19.43 19.86
CA GLN A 101 -9.80 18.82 18.54
C GLN A 101 -10.91 17.76 18.55
N GLU A 102 -11.05 17.01 19.64
CA GLU A 102 -12.22 16.15 19.86
C GLU A 102 -13.51 16.97 20.00
N GLN A 103 -13.51 18.05 20.78
CA GLN A 103 -14.68 18.94 20.92
C GLN A 103 -15.02 19.70 19.63
N GLU A 104 -14.03 20.04 18.80
CA GLU A 104 -14.24 20.60 17.46
C GLU A 104 -14.71 19.53 16.47
N ARG A 105 -14.32 18.26 16.62
CA ARG A 105 -14.91 17.12 15.87
C ARG A 105 -16.36 16.86 16.31
N GLU A 106 -16.63 16.90 17.61
CA GLU A 106 -17.97 16.79 18.20
C GLU A 106 -18.84 18.02 17.92
N GLY A 107 -18.24 19.20 17.71
CA GLY A 107 -18.92 20.47 17.38
C GLY A 107 -19.05 20.77 15.89
N ALA A 108 -18.23 20.14 15.03
CA ALA A 108 -18.40 20.10 13.58
C ALA A 108 -19.34 18.97 13.14
N GLY A 109 -19.54 17.96 14.00
CA GLY A 109 -20.67 17.05 13.95
C GLY A 109 -21.95 17.76 14.41
N GLY A 110 -22.90 17.95 13.50
CA GLY A 110 -24.16 18.61 13.82
C GLY A 110 -24.91 17.91 14.97
N ASN A 111 -25.34 18.68 15.96
CA ASN A 111 -26.40 18.40 16.94
C ASN A 111 -26.70 16.91 17.20
N ALA A 112 -26.02 16.31 18.17
CA ALA A 112 -26.36 15.02 18.78
C ALA A 112 -27.79 14.93 19.41
N GLU A 113 -28.62 15.98 19.30
CA GLU A 113 -30.01 15.96 19.74
C GLU A 113 -31.01 15.53 18.64
N THR A 114 -30.59 15.24 17.40
CA THR A 114 -31.55 14.80 16.36
C THR A 114 -30.99 13.73 15.45
N LEU A 115 -31.03 12.47 15.91
CA LEU A 115 -30.86 11.30 15.04
C LEU A 115 -31.87 11.36 13.87
N TYR A 116 -31.39 11.13 12.66
CA TYR A 116 -32.20 10.85 11.49
C TYR A 116 -32.73 9.42 11.59
N ARG A 117 -33.94 9.28 12.12
CA ARG A 117 -34.69 8.02 12.05
C ARG A 117 -35.30 7.89 10.67
N THR A 118 -35.00 6.80 10.00
CA THR A 118 -35.34 6.63 8.59
C THR A 118 -35.97 5.30 8.29
N VAL A 119 -36.88 5.31 7.33
CA VAL A 119 -37.44 4.12 6.70
C VAL A 119 -37.06 4.16 5.24
N GLU A 120 -36.36 3.13 4.80
CA GLU A 120 -35.89 2.98 3.43
C GLU A 120 -36.64 1.83 2.75
N PHE A 121 -36.99 2.05 1.49
CA PHE A 121 -37.62 1.06 0.63
C PHE A 121 -36.68 0.74 -0.53
N VAL A 122 -36.35 -0.53 -0.72
CA VAL A 122 -35.47 -1.02 -1.78
C VAL A 122 -36.24 -1.94 -2.72
N GLY A 123 -36.06 -1.77 -4.03
CA GLY A 123 -36.69 -2.59 -5.07
C GLY A 123 -37.96 -2.01 -5.71
N SER A 124 -38.36 -0.76 -5.43
CA SER A 124 -39.59 -0.14 -5.96
C SER A 124 -39.41 1.31 -6.42
N GLU A 125 -40.12 1.71 -7.48
CA GLU A 125 -40.23 3.11 -7.94
C GLU A 125 -41.54 3.79 -7.52
N ALA A 126 -42.39 3.10 -6.73
CA ALA A 126 -43.68 3.62 -6.26
C ALA A 126 -43.52 4.64 -5.11
N TYR A 127 -42.60 5.59 -5.27
CA TYR A 127 -42.20 6.53 -4.21
C TYR A 127 -43.36 7.34 -3.63
N PRO A 128 -44.28 7.91 -4.45
CA PRO A 128 -45.41 8.67 -3.92
C PRO A 128 -46.37 7.82 -3.06
N GLU A 129 -46.62 6.58 -3.48
CA GLU A 129 -47.46 5.63 -2.76
C GLU A 129 -46.81 5.17 -1.45
N LEU A 130 -45.50 4.92 -1.47
CA LEU A 130 -44.72 4.56 -0.29
C LEU A 130 -44.61 5.72 0.71
N LEU A 131 -44.38 6.95 0.25
CA LEU A 131 -44.42 8.14 1.12
C LEU A 131 -45.79 8.31 1.79
N ARG A 132 -46.86 8.13 1.03
CA ARG A 132 -48.22 8.19 1.58
C ARG A 132 -48.45 7.08 2.61
N LEU A 133 -47.93 5.88 2.37
CA LEU A 133 -48.00 4.78 3.32
C LEU A 133 -47.24 5.10 4.63
N VAL A 134 -46.01 5.62 4.54
CA VAL A 134 -45.23 6.05 5.72
C VAL A 134 -45.97 7.15 6.49
N ARG A 135 -46.58 8.10 5.79
CA ARG A 135 -47.38 9.16 6.42
C ARG A 135 -48.63 8.68 7.12
N GLU A 136 -49.27 7.67 6.55
CA GLU A 136 -50.48 7.09 7.11
C GLU A 136 -50.19 6.23 8.34
N LEU A 137 -49.10 5.44 8.31
CA LEU A 137 -48.83 4.43 9.33
C LEU A 137 -47.86 4.87 10.42
N LEU A 138 -46.89 5.71 10.10
CA LEU A 138 -45.77 6.02 10.98
C LEU A 138 -45.76 7.49 11.41
N ASP A 139 -45.75 8.41 10.44
CA ASP A 139 -45.54 9.83 10.72
C ASP A 139 -46.14 10.72 9.63
N ALA A 140 -47.25 11.41 9.93
CA ALA A 140 -47.95 12.30 9.00
C ALA A 140 -47.03 13.40 8.40
N ASP A 141 -45.99 13.79 9.13
CA ASP A 141 -45.01 14.81 8.73
C ASP A 141 -43.75 14.21 8.08
N ALA A 142 -43.76 12.92 7.74
CA ALA A 142 -42.62 12.26 7.11
C ALA A 142 -42.17 13.00 5.83
N VAL A 143 -40.85 13.13 5.70
CA VAL A 143 -40.19 13.85 4.60
C VAL A 143 -39.30 12.92 3.82
N GLN A 144 -39.37 12.98 2.50
CA GLN A 144 -38.46 12.25 1.62
C GLN A 144 -37.04 12.82 1.71
N LEU A 145 -36.07 11.95 1.95
CA LEU A 145 -34.64 12.29 2.00
C LEU A 145 -34.03 12.18 0.61
N TYR A 146 -34.27 11.05 -0.07
CA TYR A 146 -33.89 10.79 -1.45
C TYR A 146 -34.88 9.81 -2.09
N ALA A 147 -34.94 9.80 -3.42
CA ALA A 147 -35.56 8.72 -4.20
C ALA A 147 -34.91 8.62 -5.58
N GLY A 148 -34.71 7.39 -6.05
CA GLY A 148 -34.11 7.08 -7.34
C GLY A 148 -33.73 5.60 -7.41
N HIS A 149 -33.63 5.04 -8.62
CA HIS A 149 -33.09 3.69 -8.86
C HIS A 149 -33.72 2.60 -8.00
N ARG A 150 -35.05 2.58 -7.97
CA ARG A 150 -35.84 1.65 -7.18
C ARG A 150 -35.60 1.73 -5.67
N GLN A 151 -35.03 2.82 -5.17
CA GLN A 151 -34.81 3.07 -3.74
C GLN A 151 -35.38 4.42 -3.31
N ALA A 152 -35.87 4.50 -2.07
CA ALA A 152 -36.25 5.76 -1.45
C ALA A 152 -36.18 5.69 0.07
N ALA A 153 -35.67 6.75 0.70
CA ALA A 153 -35.65 6.89 2.15
C ALA A 153 -36.51 8.07 2.62
N PHE A 154 -37.19 7.86 3.73
CA PHE A 154 -38.07 8.82 4.38
C PHE A 154 -37.65 9.02 5.84
N ARG A 155 -37.55 10.28 6.26
CA ARG A 155 -37.34 10.63 7.66
C ARG A 155 -38.66 10.58 8.41
N ILE A 156 -38.63 9.97 9.59
CA ILE A 156 -39.75 9.89 10.53
C ILE A 156 -39.32 10.42 11.91
N ALA A 157 -40.27 10.85 12.73
CA ALA A 157 -39.99 11.33 14.09
C ALA A 157 -39.64 10.20 15.06
N ALA A 158 -40.34 9.06 14.98
CA ALA A 158 -40.12 7.88 15.81
C ALA A 158 -40.72 6.64 15.14
N LEU A 159 -40.13 5.47 15.35
CA LEU A 159 -40.68 4.20 14.88
C LEU A 159 -41.47 3.49 16.00
N PRO A 160 -42.78 3.24 15.80
CA PRO A 160 -43.52 2.33 16.66
C PRO A 160 -43.14 0.88 16.33
N ALA A 161 -42.56 0.14 17.29
CA ALA A 161 -42.12 -1.25 17.09
C ALA A 161 -43.25 -2.20 16.64
N ASP A 162 -44.50 -1.85 16.92
CA ASP A 162 -45.72 -2.59 16.55
C ASP A 162 -46.17 -2.37 15.10
N ARG A 163 -45.61 -1.38 14.39
CA ARG A 163 -46.07 -0.97 13.05
C ARG A 163 -45.15 -1.37 11.91
N LEU A 164 -43.96 -1.89 12.19
CA LEU A 164 -42.99 -2.28 11.15
C LEU A 164 -43.50 -3.47 10.30
N GLU A 165 -44.12 -4.46 10.94
CA GLU A 165 -44.69 -5.61 10.21
C GLU A 165 -45.90 -5.21 9.36
N GLU A 166 -46.78 -4.35 9.87
CA GLU A 166 -47.89 -3.81 9.08
C GLU A 166 -47.39 -2.98 7.89
N LEU A 167 -46.34 -2.19 8.09
CA LEU A 167 -45.71 -1.42 7.04
C LEU A 167 -45.14 -2.35 5.94
N ARG A 168 -44.40 -3.40 6.33
CA ARG A 168 -43.86 -4.40 5.40
C ARG A 168 -44.96 -5.08 4.59
N GLU A 169 -46.02 -5.54 5.24
CA GLU A 169 -47.14 -6.22 4.60
C GLU A 169 -47.88 -5.31 3.61
N ARG A 170 -48.11 -4.04 3.98
CA ARG A 170 -48.77 -3.07 3.11
C ARG A 170 -47.86 -2.57 1.99
N ALA A 171 -46.57 -2.42 2.24
CA ALA A 171 -45.58 -2.07 1.23
C ALA A 171 -45.49 -3.17 0.16
N ALA A 172 -45.45 -4.44 0.56
CA ALA A 172 -45.44 -5.58 -0.36
C ALA A 172 -46.70 -5.65 -1.26
N ARG A 173 -47.84 -5.13 -0.80
CA ARG A 173 -49.06 -5.00 -1.62
C ARG A 173 -48.98 -3.86 -2.65
N ILE A 174 -48.24 -2.80 -2.35
CA ILE A 174 -48.00 -1.68 -3.28
C ILE A 174 -46.96 -2.10 -4.33
N ALA A 175 -45.86 -2.69 -3.87
CA ALA A 175 -44.75 -3.11 -4.70
C ALA A 175 -44.27 -4.51 -4.28
N PRO A 176 -44.68 -5.56 -5.03
CA PRO A 176 -44.23 -6.92 -4.76
C PRO A 176 -42.70 -7.02 -4.81
N GLY A 177 -42.10 -7.57 -3.76
CA GLY A 177 -40.64 -7.71 -3.64
C GLY A 177 -39.91 -6.47 -3.14
N VAL A 178 -40.63 -5.44 -2.65
CA VAL A 178 -40.01 -4.31 -1.95
C VAL A 178 -39.49 -4.75 -0.58
N GLU A 179 -38.26 -4.38 -0.27
CA GLU A 179 -37.65 -4.55 1.04
C GLU A 179 -37.79 -3.25 1.84
N VAL A 180 -38.02 -3.38 3.14
CA VAL A 180 -38.21 -2.23 4.05
C VAL A 180 -37.15 -2.28 5.15
N LEU A 181 -36.25 -1.32 5.12
CA LEU A 181 -35.14 -1.15 6.05
C LEU A 181 -35.43 0.01 7.00
N TYR A 182 -34.92 -0.10 8.23
CA TYR A 182 -35.00 0.96 9.24
C TYR A 182 -33.60 1.24 9.77
N GLY A 183 -33.27 2.52 9.93
CA GLY A 183 -31.99 2.94 10.49
C GLY A 183 -32.10 4.26 11.24
N GLU A 184 -31.25 4.43 12.24
CA GLU A 184 -31.02 5.70 12.93
C GLU A 184 -29.61 6.17 12.63
N TYR A 185 -29.47 7.39 12.11
CA TYR A 185 -28.20 7.94 11.67
C TYR A 185 -27.96 9.31 12.31
N ASP A 186 -26.74 9.61 12.70
CA ASP A 186 -26.31 10.93 13.17
C ASP A 186 -26.04 11.91 12.01
N PHE A 187 -25.98 11.41 10.79
CA PHE A 187 -25.92 12.18 9.55
C PHE A 187 -27.24 12.11 8.77
N ARG A 188 -27.41 13.01 7.79
CA ARG A 188 -28.55 12.97 6.87
C ARG A 188 -28.30 11.92 5.78
N PRO A 189 -29.15 10.88 5.64
CA PRO A 189 -29.02 9.94 4.53
C PRO A 189 -29.21 10.59 3.16
N THR A 190 -28.32 10.25 2.23
CA THR A 190 -28.27 10.73 0.85
C THR A 190 -27.82 9.61 -0.08
N LEU A 191 -28.10 9.77 -1.37
CA LEU A 191 -27.71 8.81 -2.41
C LEU A 191 -26.44 9.31 -3.10
N TYR A 192 -25.36 8.53 -3.08
CA TYR A 192 -24.20 8.78 -3.92
C TYR A 192 -24.57 8.54 -5.38
N THR A 193 -24.15 9.45 -6.25
CA THR A 193 -24.40 9.33 -7.68
C THR A 193 -23.67 8.12 -8.24
N ARG A 194 -22.41 7.93 -7.84
CA ARG A 194 -21.57 6.80 -8.26
C ARG A 194 -20.46 6.50 -7.25
N LEU A 195 -20.11 5.24 -7.11
CA LEU A 195 -18.87 4.80 -6.49
C LEU A 195 -18.06 4.00 -7.51
N GLU A 196 -16.77 4.28 -7.60
CA GLU A 196 -15.84 3.50 -8.40
C GLU A 196 -15.27 2.39 -7.52
N VAL A 197 -15.38 1.14 -7.94
CA VAL A 197 -14.92 -0.01 -7.16
C VAL A 197 -13.94 -0.83 -7.98
N MET A 198 -12.73 -1.00 -7.47
CA MET A 198 -11.72 -1.89 -8.03
C MET A 198 -11.91 -3.27 -7.40
N GLY A 199 -12.17 -4.28 -8.22
CA GLY A 199 -12.26 -5.66 -7.77
C GLY A 199 -10.89 -6.31 -7.48
N PRO A 200 -10.87 -7.56 -7.01
CA PRO A 200 -9.65 -8.24 -6.57
C PRO A 200 -8.64 -8.51 -7.70
N ASP A 201 -9.07 -8.47 -8.97
CA ASP A 201 -8.22 -8.62 -10.17
C ASP A 201 -7.84 -7.27 -10.80
N GLY A 202 -8.12 -6.15 -10.13
CA GLY A 202 -7.89 -4.80 -10.66
C GLY A 202 -8.95 -4.33 -11.67
N GLN A 203 -9.96 -5.14 -12.00
CA GLN A 203 -11.05 -4.70 -12.85
C GLN A 203 -11.84 -3.59 -12.16
N GLN A 204 -12.11 -2.50 -12.89
CA GLN A 204 -12.89 -1.38 -12.38
C GLN A 204 -14.39 -1.59 -12.65
N PHE A 205 -15.20 -1.40 -11.62
CA PHE A 205 -16.65 -1.41 -11.64
C PHE A 205 -17.15 -0.03 -11.22
N GLU A 206 -18.33 0.33 -11.71
CA GLU A 206 -19.06 1.49 -11.21
C GLU A 206 -20.35 0.99 -10.58
N ILE A 207 -20.57 1.33 -9.31
CA ILE A 207 -21.83 1.08 -8.61
C ILE A 207 -22.56 2.42 -8.52
N PRO A 208 -23.60 2.63 -9.33
CA PRO A 208 -24.33 3.88 -9.30
C PRO A 208 -25.39 3.85 -8.19
N TYR A 209 -25.74 5.02 -7.66
CA TYR A 209 -26.90 5.19 -6.75
C TYR A 209 -26.80 4.41 -5.44
N VAL A 210 -25.66 4.53 -4.75
CA VAL A 210 -25.40 3.85 -3.47
C VAL A 210 -25.80 4.76 -2.30
N PRO A 211 -26.69 4.33 -1.39
CA PRO A 211 -26.96 5.09 -0.17
C PRO A 211 -25.68 5.29 0.65
N ASN A 212 -25.48 6.50 1.18
CA ASN A 212 -24.36 6.75 2.09
C ASN A 212 -24.49 6.02 3.45
N THR A 213 -25.65 5.42 3.69
CA THR A 213 -25.98 4.54 4.80
C THR A 213 -25.58 3.07 4.57
N THR A 214 -25.24 2.70 3.33
CA THR A 214 -24.80 1.33 2.98
C THR A 214 -23.56 0.95 3.77
N LEU A 215 -23.49 -0.31 4.19
CA LEU A 215 -22.32 -0.89 4.84
C LEU A 215 -21.33 -1.40 3.78
N PRO A 216 -20.00 -1.30 3.99
CA PRO A 216 -19.02 -1.82 3.05
C PRO A 216 -19.23 -3.31 2.70
N GLY A 217 -19.63 -4.12 3.68
CA GLY A 217 -19.92 -5.54 3.47
C GLY A 217 -21.10 -5.82 2.52
N GLU A 218 -22.05 -4.89 2.40
CA GLU A 218 -23.21 -5.01 1.51
C GLU A 218 -22.86 -4.76 0.03
N LEU A 219 -21.74 -4.06 -0.23
CA LEU A 219 -21.26 -3.81 -1.59
C LEU A 219 -20.55 -5.03 -2.20
N VAL A 220 -19.98 -5.90 -1.36
CA VAL A 220 -19.16 -7.04 -1.78
C VAL A 220 -19.93 -7.97 -2.74
N PRO A 221 -21.16 -8.41 -2.43
CA PRO A 221 -21.90 -9.30 -3.33
C PRO A 221 -22.19 -8.66 -4.69
N ALA A 222 -22.38 -7.33 -4.77
CA ALA A 222 -22.69 -6.64 -6.02
C ALA A 222 -21.54 -6.70 -7.02
N VAL A 223 -20.30 -6.62 -6.53
CA VAL A 223 -19.08 -6.73 -7.34
C VAL A 223 -18.73 -8.19 -7.59
N TRP A 224 -18.73 -9.02 -6.54
CA TRP A 224 -18.30 -10.41 -6.63
C TRP A 224 -19.24 -11.29 -7.46
N ALA A 225 -20.53 -10.96 -7.56
CA ALA A 225 -21.44 -11.66 -8.47
C ALA A 225 -21.07 -11.52 -9.95
N GLN A 226 -20.20 -10.55 -10.31
CA GLN A 226 -19.66 -10.41 -11.68
C GLN A 226 -18.54 -11.41 -11.98
N TYR A 227 -17.97 -12.02 -10.94
CA TYR A 227 -16.90 -12.99 -11.07
C TYR A 227 -17.43 -14.42 -11.17
N ARG A 228 -16.62 -15.31 -11.74
CA ARG A 228 -16.98 -16.72 -11.76
C ARG A 228 -17.00 -17.27 -10.32
N PRO A 229 -17.82 -18.29 -10.03
CA PRO A 229 -17.93 -18.87 -8.69
C PRO A 229 -16.56 -19.25 -8.09
N GLU A 230 -15.61 -19.68 -8.92
CA GLU A 230 -14.26 -20.07 -8.48
C GLU A 230 -13.43 -18.92 -7.91
N VAL A 231 -13.81 -17.66 -8.15
CA VAL A 231 -13.10 -16.44 -7.68
C VAL A 231 -13.83 -15.79 -6.49
N ALA A 232 -15.16 -15.94 -6.44
CA ALA A 232 -15.99 -15.32 -5.42
C ALA A 232 -16.36 -16.27 -4.28
N GLN A 233 -16.23 -17.59 -4.45
CA GLN A 233 -16.72 -18.60 -3.50
C GLN A 233 -15.60 -19.55 -3.04
N ASP A 234 -15.70 -19.99 -1.79
CA ASP A 234 -14.89 -21.06 -1.22
C ASP A 234 -15.26 -22.43 -1.83
N ALA A 235 -14.49 -23.48 -1.49
CA ALA A 235 -14.74 -24.85 -1.96
C ALA A 235 -16.12 -25.42 -1.53
N ASN A 236 -16.83 -24.75 -0.62
CA ASN A 236 -18.17 -25.12 -0.17
C ASN A 236 -19.27 -24.28 -0.85
N GLY A 237 -18.91 -23.34 -1.74
CA GLY A 237 -19.85 -22.44 -2.43
C GLY A 237 -20.27 -21.22 -1.62
N HIS A 238 -19.63 -20.93 -0.49
CA HIS A 238 -19.88 -19.69 0.27
C HIS A 238 -19.05 -18.56 -0.31
N LEU A 239 -19.57 -17.33 -0.30
CA LEU A 239 -18.75 -16.18 -0.67
C LEU A 239 -17.52 -16.13 0.25
N LEU A 240 -16.33 -16.02 -0.35
CA LEU A 240 -15.10 -15.68 0.38
C LEU A 240 -15.32 -14.42 1.24
N ARG A 241 -14.56 -14.26 2.31
CA ARG A 241 -14.64 -13.01 3.07
C ARG A 241 -13.87 -11.94 2.30
N ALA A 242 -14.42 -10.72 2.26
CA ALA A 242 -13.82 -9.61 1.54
C ALA A 242 -13.61 -8.44 2.48
N VAL A 243 -12.61 -7.63 2.14
CA VAL A 243 -12.28 -6.39 2.81
C VAL A 243 -12.38 -5.26 1.80
N VAL A 244 -12.88 -4.10 2.26
CA VAL A 244 -13.06 -2.92 1.43
C VAL A 244 -12.12 -1.84 1.93
N ASP A 245 -11.27 -1.32 1.05
CA ASP A 245 -10.44 -0.12 1.28
C ASP A 245 -11.11 1.06 0.57
N TYR A 246 -11.00 2.25 1.14
CA TYR A 246 -11.30 3.50 0.45
C TYR A 246 -9.99 4.20 0.11
N ARG A 247 -9.84 4.62 -1.14
CA ARG A 247 -8.75 5.47 -1.62
C ARG A 247 -9.19 6.92 -1.59
N ASP A 248 -8.46 7.71 -0.84
CA ASP A 248 -8.70 9.15 -0.75
C ASP A 248 -8.16 9.90 -1.99
N ASP A 249 -8.39 11.22 -2.02
CA ASP A 249 -7.96 12.10 -3.12
C ASP A 249 -6.41 12.17 -3.27
N ASN A 250 -5.65 11.71 -2.26
CA ASN A 250 -4.19 11.63 -2.28
C ASN A 250 -3.68 10.26 -2.75
N GLY A 251 -4.58 9.31 -3.01
CA GLY A 251 -4.27 7.94 -3.41
C GLY A 251 -3.92 7.01 -2.24
N GLU A 252 -4.05 7.46 -0.99
CA GLU A 252 -3.81 6.65 0.20
C GLU A 252 -5.03 5.75 0.47
N ALA A 253 -4.79 4.45 0.63
CA ALA A 253 -5.84 3.47 0.90
C ALA A 253 -5.99 3.26 2.41
N HIS A 254 -7.22 3.31 2.91
CA HIS A 254 -7.53 2.94 4.30
C HIS A 254 -8.69 1.94 4.35
N ARG A 255 -8.55 0.97 5.26
CA ARG A 255 -9.52 -0.10 5.46
C ARG A 255 -10.81 0.45 6.07
N LEU A 256 -11.94 0.11 5.48
CA LEU A 256 -13.26 0.38 6.02
C LEU A 256 -13.69 -0.72 7.02
N ASP A 257 -14.31 -0.32 8.12
CA ASP A 257 -15.04 -1.17 9.05
C ASP A 257 -16.32 -1.70 8.36
N PRO A 258 -16.52 -3.03 8.26
CA PRO A 258 -17.67 -3.61 7.58
C PRO A 258 -19.01 -3.33 8.26
N GLU A 259 -19.02 -2.94 9.54
CA GLU A 259 -20.24 -2.72 10.33
C GLU A 259 -20.61 -1.23 10.46
N GLU A 260 -19.80 -0.31 9.90
CA GLU A 260 -20.02 1.13 9.98
C GLU A 260 -20.48 1.71 8.62
N PRO A 261 -21.48 2.60 8.56
CA PRO A 261 -21.92 3.20 7.29
C PRO A 261 -20.81 3.97 6.56
N LEU A 262 -20.81 3.90 5.23
CA LEU A 262 -19.81 4.57 4.37
C LEU A 262 -19.60 6.05 4.73
N HIS A 263 -20.66 6.77 5.07
CA HIS A 263 -20.58 8.18 5.45
C HIS A 263 -19.69 8.44 6.67
N ASN A 264 -19.84 7.63 7.72
CA ASN A 264 -19.12 7.81 8.99
C ASN A 264 -17.63 7.52 8.85
N GLN A 265 -17.28 6.76 7.81
CA GLN A 265 -15.91 6.42 7.46
C GLN A 265 -15.29 7.39 6.45
N GLY A 266 -15.98 8.50 6.13
CA GLY A 266 -15.44 9.57 5.29
C GLY A 266 -15.49 9.30 3.79
N VAL A 267 -16.17 8.24 3.35
CA VAL A 267 -16.38 7.95 1.92
C VAL A 267 -17.22 9.07 1.29
N ARG A 268 -16.85 9.50 0.09
CA ARG A 268 -17.52 10.59 -0.64
C ARG A 268 -18.15 10.09 -1.94
N ASP A 269 -19.10 10.87 -2.46
CA ASP A 269 -19.65 10.64 -3.80
C ASP A 269 -18.53 10.71 -4.86
N GLY A 270 -18.52 9.76 -5.78
CA GLY A 270 -17.44 9.56 -6.76
C GLY A 270 -16.17 8.95 -6.20
N GLY A 271 -16.17 8.52 -4.93
CA GLY A 271 -15.03 7.91 -4.25
C GLY A 271 -14.59 6.58 -4.85
N GLN A 272 -13.31 6.25 -4.66
CA GLN A 272 -12.69 5.01 -5.15
C GLN A 272 -12.54 3.97 -4.04
N LEU A 273 -13.21 2.84 -4.18
CA LEU A 273 -13.11 1.70 -3.29
C LEU A 273 -12.25 0.61 -3.92
N GLN A 274 -11.52 -0.14 -3.11
CA GLN A 274 -10.78 -1.32 -3.53
C GLN A 274 -11.25 -2.53 -2.69
N MET A 275 -11.70 -3.57 -3.37
CA MET A 275 -12.16 -4.80 -2.76
C MET A 275 -11.12 -5.90 -2.93
N SER A 276 -10.73 -6.49 -1.82
CA SER A 276 -9.77 -7.59 -1.77
C SER A 276 -10.34 -8.74 -0.94
N ALA A 277 -9.85 -9.96 -1.12
CA ALA A 277 -10.17 -11.05 -0.19
C ALA A 277 -9.61 -10.74 1.22
N GLU A 278 -10.34 -11.09 2.28
CA GLU A 278 -9.90 -10.95 3.66
C GLU A 278 -8.74 -11.92 3.94
N SER A 279 -7.53 -11.37 4.01
CA SER A 279 -6.33 -12.12 4.40
C SER A 279 -6.40 -12.47 5.89
N THR A 280 -6.84 -13.68 6.23
CA THR A 280 -6.70 -14.21 7.59
C THR A 280 -5.21 -14.47 7.87
N ALA A 281 -4.71 -14.20 9.08
CA ALA A 281 -3.30 -14.42 9.40
C ALA A 281 -2.89 -15.90 9.22
N GLY A 282 -1.92 -16.12 8.33
CA GLY A 282 -1.53 -17.42 7.78
C GLY A 282 -1.85 -17.44 6.29
N VAL A 283 -0.85 -17.63 5.43
CA VAL A 283 -1.11 -17.76 3.98
C VAL A 283 -2.14 -18.87 3.82
N ASP A 284 -3.31 -18.55 3.25
CA ASP A 284 -4.29 -19.56 2.90
C ASP A 284 -3.54 -20.67 2.15
N THR A 285 -3.57 -21.88 2.73
CA THR A 285 -2.82 -23.00 2.20
C THR A 285 -3.20 -23.23 0.74
N TRP A 286 -4.45 -22.94 0.37
CA TRP A 286 -4.93 -23.05 -0.99
C TRP A 286 -4.34 -21.96 -1.90
N LEU A 287 -4.36 -20.70 -1.49
CA LEU A 287 -3.73 -19.58 -2.22
C LEU A 287 -2.23 -19.83 -2.45
N ARG A 288 -1.53 -20.35 -1.44
CA ARG A 288 -0.12 -20.73 -1.56
C ARG A 288 0.08 -21.82 -2.60
N LEU A 289 -0.73 -22.89 -2.54
CA LEU A 289 -0.63 -24.01 -3.47
C LEU A 289 -0.92 -23.58 -4.92
N GLU A 290 -1.95 -22.76 -5.12
CA GLU A 290 -2.28 -22.21 -6.44
C GLU A 290 -1.18 -21.30 -6.98
N ALA A 291 -0.61 -20.44 -6.14
CA ALA A 291 0.49 -19.58 -6.55
C ALA A 291 1.76 -20.36 -6.89
N LEU A 292 2.08 -21.41 -6.12
CA LEU A 292 3.21 -22.30 -6.41
C LEU A 292 3.01 -23.05 -7.74
N ALA A 293 1.80 -23.56 -7.99
CA ALA A 293 1.47 -24.23 -9.25
C ALA A 293 1.58 -23.26 -10.43
N ARG A 294 1.07 -22.02 -10.29
CA ARG A 294 1.19 -20.98 -11.32
C ARG A 294 2.66 -20.59 -11.57
N ALA A 295 3.44 -20.38 -10.51
CA ALA A 295 4.86 -20.04 -10.62
C ALA A 295 5.65 -21.14 -11.35
N ARG A 296 5.35 -22.40 -11.04
CA ARG A 296 5.92 -23.55 -11.75
C ARG A 296 5.59 -23.50 -13.24
N ASP A 297 4.31 -23.36 -13.59
CA ASP A 297 3.87 -23.36 -14.98
C ASP A 297 4.52 -22.19 -15.74
N ASP A 298 4.54 -20.99 -15.15
CA ASP A 298 5.21 -19.82 -15.74
C ASP A 298 6.71 -20.08 -16.01
N ILE A 299 7.46 -20.63 -15.05
CA ILE A 299 8.91 -20.86 -15.19
C ILE A 299 9.20 -21.98 -16.21
N VAL A 300 8.40 -23.05 -16.19
CA VAL A 300 8.54 -24.17 -17.13
C VAL A 300 8.24 -23.71 -18.56
N ASP A 301 7.15 -22.98 -18.74
CA ASP A 301 6.77 -22.48 -20.06
C ASP A 301 7.80 -21.45 -20.56
N PHE A 302 8.27 -20.53 -19.70
CA PHE A 302 9.34 -19.60 -20.05
C PHE A 302 10.60 -20.33 -20.52
N ALA A 303 11.04 -21.37 -19.80
CA ALA A 303 12.22 -22.16 -20.19
C ALA A 303 12.02 -22.92 -21.53
N ALA A 304 10.79 -23.32 -21.85
CA ALA A 304 10.48 -23.96 -23.12
C ALA A 304 10.49 -22.96 -24.29
N GLU A 305 10.12 -21.71 -24.04
CA GLU A 305 10.03 -20.65 -25.04
C GLU A 305 11.35 -19.90 -25.26
N HIS A 306 12.21 -19.85 -24.25
CA HIS A 306 13.44 -19.06 -24.25
C HIS A 306 14.70 -19.94 -24.20
N PRO A 307 15.40 -20.17 -25.34
CA PRO A 307 16.56 -21.06 -25.40
C PRO A 307 17.77 -20.57 -24.58
N GLU A 308 17.79 -19.29 -24.22
CA GLU A 308 18.80 -18.74 -23.30
C GLU A 308 18.53 -19.02 -21.81
N PHE A 309 17.40 -19.62 -21.46
CA PHE A 309 16.99 -19.94 -20.09
C PHE A 309 16.69 -21.44 -19.96
N THR A 310 17.59 -22.16 -19.30
CA THR A 310 17.45 -23.60 -19.09
C THR A 310 17.02 -23.87 -17.64
N LEU A 311 15.85 -24.49 -17.46
CA LEU A 311 15.47 -25.07 -16.17
C LEU A 311 16.22 -26.39 -15.98
N VAL A 312 17.15 -26.44 -15.04
CA VAL A 312 18.04 -27.59 -14.81
C VAL A 312 17.38 -28.61 -13.87
N GLU A 313 16.82 -28.14 -12.76
CA GLU A 313 16.24 -28.99 -11.71
C GLU A 313 15.15 -28.23 -10.95
N MET A 314 14.18 -28.99 -10.45
CA MET A 314 13.17 -28.56 -9.49
C MET A 314 13.20 -29.51 -8.29
N ASP A 315 13.01 -29.00 -7.08
CA ASP A 315 12.98 -29.83 -5.87
C ASP A 315 11.74 -30.73 -5.77
N ASP A 316 10.63 -30.35 -6.41
CA ASP A 316 9.41 -31.14 -6.55
C ASP A 316 8.76 -30.94 -7.93
N ASP A 317 8.21 -32.01 -8.52
CA ASP A 317 7.63 -31.97 -9.87
C ASP A 317 6.29 -31.21 -9.96
N ARG A 318 5.60 -31.00 -8.83
CA ARG A 318 4.24 -30.45 -8.77
C ARG A 318 4.16 -29.12 -8.04
N LEU A 319 4.86 -29.01 -6.92
CA LEU A 319 4.84 -27.81 -6.07
C LEU A 319 6.27 -27.40 -5.70
N PRO A 320 7.12 -27.07 -6.69
CA PRO A 320 8.50 -26.73 -6.43
C PRO A 320 8.62 -25.45 -5.60
N LEU A 321 9.48 -25.52 -4.59
CA LEU A 321 9.90 -24.37 -3.80
C LEU A 321 11.26 -23.86 -4.26
N GLU A 322 12.03 -24.66 -4.98
CA GLU A 322 13.36 -24.32 -5.47
C GLU A 322 13.52 -24.70 -6.94
N TYR A 323 14.06 -23.77 -7.73
CA TYR A 323 14.32 -23.94 -9.16
C TYR A 323 15.79 -23.65 -9.42
N THR A 324 16.52 -24.65 -9.89
CA THR A 324 17.89 -24.47 -10.39
C THR A 324 17.84 -24.14 -11.86
N VAL A 325 18.42 -23.00 -12.22
CA VAL A 325 18.34 -22.42 -13.56
C VAL A 325 19.74 -22.11 -14.07
N GLU A 326 19.93 -22.32 -15.37
CA GLU A 326 21.11 -21.90 -16.10
C GLU A 326 20.75 -20.89 -17.20
N LEU A 327 21.45 -19.76 -17.22
CA LEU A 327 21.32 -18.76 -18.27
C LEU A 327 22.49 -18.83 -19.23
N HIS A 328 22.17 -18.77 -20.53
CA HIS A 328 23.13 -18.82 -21.64
C HIS A 328 23.25 -17.46 -22.34
N VAL A 329 23.65 -16.44 -21.58
CA VAL A 329 23.75 -15.06 -22.05
C VAL A 329 25.09 -14.43 -21.66
N PRO A 330 25.61 -13.49 -22.46
CA PRO A 330 26.85 -12.81 -22.11
C PRO A 330 26.66 -11.94 -20.86
N GLY A 331 27.65 -12.03 -19.98
CA GLY A 331 27.79 -11.22 -18.77
C GLY A 331 29.27 -11.16 -18.34
N PHE A 332 29.51 -10.80 -17.09
CA PHE A 332 30.85 -10.58 -16.56
C PHE A 332 31.05 -11.32 -15.25
N ALA A 333 32.23 -11.92 -15.07
CA ALA A 333 32.75 -12.44 -13.82
C ALA A 333 33.77 -11.45 -13.23
N PRO A 334 34.01 -11.49 -11.90
CA PRO A 334 34.94 -10.58 -11.27
C PRO A 334 36.35 -10.68 -11.89
N PRO A 335 37.12 -9.58 -11.91
CA PRO A 335 38.52 -9.61 -12.31
C PRO A 335 39.34 -10.48 -11.35
N GLU A 336 40.46 -11.02 -11.84
CA GLU A 336 41.42 -11.76 -10.99
C GLU A 336 42.12 -10.84 -9.97
N ASP A 337 42.33 -9.58 -10.35
CA ASP A 337 42.93 -8.54 -9.52
C ASP A 337 41.94 -7.38 -9.32
N LEU A 338 41.38 -7.31 -8.11
CA LEU A 338 40.44 -6.26 -7.70
C LEU A 338 41.16 -4.97 -7.24
N GLU A 339 42.49 -5.00 -7.10
CA GLU A 339 43.29 -3.82 -6.77
C GLU A 339 43.78 -3.09 -8.03
N ALA A 340 43.69 -3.74 -9.20
CA ALA A 340 44.02 -3.14 -10.49
C ALA A 340 42.95 -2.12 -10.92
N TRP A 341 43.39 -0.93 -11.32
CA TRP A 341 42.51 0.07 -11.95
C TRP A 341 43.05 0.51 -13.32
N PRO A 342 42.25 0.44 -14.40
CA PRO A 342 40.85 -0.02 -14.44
C PRO A 342 40.71 -1.52 -14.17
N LEU A 343 39.53 -1.91 -13.66
CA LEU A 343 39.20 -3.32 -13.43
C LEU A 343 38.94 -4.02 -14.78
N ASP A 344 39.44 -5.24 -14.92
CA ASP A 344 39.29 -6.07 -16.13
C ASP A 344 38.44 -7.33 -15.85
N PRO A 345 37.10 -7.20 -15.73
CA PRO A 345 36.25 -8.35 -15.48
C PRO A 345 36.26 -9.32 -16.65
N GLN A 346 36.16 -10.61 -16.37
CA GLN A 346 36.21 -11.65 -17.40
C GLN A 346 34.83 -11.84 -18.02
N ARG A 347 34.74 -11.86 -19.35
CA ARG A 347 33.47 -12.18 -20.01
C ARG A 347 33.12 -13.65 -19.80
N ILE A 348 31.89 -13.92 -19.39
CA ILE A 348 31.33 -15.27 -19.24
C ILE A 348 29.95 -15.33 -19.91
N ASP A 349 29.58 -16.49 -20.44
CA ASP A 349 28.33 -16.67 -21.20
C ASP A 349 27.38 -17.71 -20.56
N ARG A 350 27.75 -18.28 -19.40
CA ARG A 350 26.99 -19.29 -18.66
C ARG A 350 26.90 -18.89 -17.19
N HIS A 351 25.69 -18.91 -16.65
CA HIS A 351 25.41 -18.47 -15.29
C HIS A 351 24.42 -19.41 -14.63
N GLU A 352 24.74 -19.87 -13.43
CA GLU A 352 23.90 -20.76 -12.63
C GLU A 352 23.29 -19.95 -11.49
N LEU A 353 21.99 -20.13 -11.25
CA LEU A 353 21.23 -19.46 -10.20
C LEU A 353 20.15 -20.36 -9.62
N VAL A 354 19.71 -20.02 -8.42
CA VAL A 354 18.59 -20.66 -7.75
C VAL A 354 17.52 -19.62 -7.47
N VAL A 355 16.29 -19.90 -7.91
CA VAL A 355 15.09 -19.17 -7.51
C VAL A 355 14.40 -19.97 -6.40
N TRP A 356 14.11 -19.33 -5.27
CA TRP A 356 13.45 -19.98 -4.14
C TRP A 356 12.19 -19.24 -3.69
N MET A 357 11.16 -20.03 -3.38
CA MET A 357 9.85 -19.58 -2.93
C MET A 357 9.80 -19.65 -1.38
N PRO A 358 9.79 -18.51 -0.67
CA PRO A 358 9.74 -18.51 0.80
C PRO A 358 8.44 -19.11 1.35
N ALA A 359 8.40 -19.40 2.65
CA ALA A 359 7.22 -19.97 3.33
C ALA A 359 5.98 -19.06 3.27
N GLU A 360 6.21 -17.76 3.07
CA GLU A 360 5.20 -16.71 2.98
C GLU A 360 4.79 -16.40 1.54
N PHE A 361 5.40 -17.04 0.53
CA PHE A 361 4.95 -16.92 -0.87
C PHE A 361 3.47 -17.30 -1.02
N PRO A 362 2.65 -16.56 -1.79
CA PRO A 362 3.01 -15.43 -2.66
C PRO A 362 2.94 -14.06 -1.99
N ILE A 363 2.82 -13.94 -0.67
CA ILE A 363 2.81 -12.65 0.05
C ILE A 363 4.21 -12.02 0.04
N GLN A 364 5.25 -12.84 0.23
CA GLN A 364 6.63 -12.43 0.01
C GLN A 364 7.10 -12.85 -1.38
N ALA A 365 7.89 -11.97 -2.01
CA ALA A 365 8.51 -12.23 -3.30
C ALA A 365 9.40 -13.49 -3.28
N PRO A 366 9.54 -14.16 -4.43
CA PRO A 366 10.59 -15.14 -4.62
C PRO A 366 11.94 -14.47 -4.44
N ARG A 367 12.90 -15.25 -3.96
CA ARG A 367 14.26 -14.77 -3.75
C ARG A 367 15.19 -15.50 -4.70
N VAL A 368 16.25 -14.82 -5.12
CA VAL A 368 17.17 -15.33 -6.12
C VAL A 368 18.59 -15.27 -5.60
N ARG A 369 19.35 -16.33 -5.86
CA ARG A 369 20.77 -16.41 -5.53
C ARG A 369 21.56 -16.97 -6.71
N TRP A 370 22.52 -16.20 -7.18
CA TRP A 370 23.51 -16.64 -8.15
C TRP A 370 24.50 -17.62 -7.52
N GLN A 371 24.73 -18.74 -8.19
CA GLN A 371 25.78 -19.70 -7.84
C GLN A 371 27.08 -19.36 -8.57
N SER A 372 26.98 -18.85 -9.80
CA SER A 372 28.14 -18.32 -10.54
C SER A 372 28.61 -16.97 -9.96
N ASP A 373 29.90 -16.72 -10.06
CA ASP A 373 30.48 -15.43 -9.70
C ASP A 373 30.17 -14.41 -10.80
N VAL A 374 29.08 -13.66 -10.62
CA VAL A 374 28.66 -12.59 -11.53
C VAL A 374 29.12 -11.25 -10.98
N PHE A 375 29.88 -10.51 -11.77
CA PHE A 375 30.30 -9.14 -11.48
C PHE A 375 29.18 -8.19 -11.89
N HIS A 376 28.37 -7.76 -10.92
CA HIS A 376 27.20 -6.92 -11.16
C HIS A 376 26.86 -6.04 -9.94
N PRO A 377 26.50 -4.75 -10.11
CA PRO A 377 26.25 -3.82 -8.98
C PRO A 377 25.17 -4.30 -7.99
N ASN A 378 24.19 -5.06 -8.48
CA ASN A 378 23.03 -5.54 -7.72
C ASN A 378 23.13 -7.02 -7.31
N ILE A 379 24.31 -7.65 -7.44
CA ILE A 379 24.56 -9.03 -6.98
C ILE A 379 25.65 -8.98 -5.92
N ALA A 380 25.36 -9.48 -4.72
CA ALA A 380 26.29 -9.45 -3.60
C ALA A 380 27.50 -10.34 -3.84
N ARG A 381 28.69 -9.78 -3.62
CA ARG A 381 29.97 -10.50 -3.67
C ARG A 381 30.55 -10.78 -2.28
N ASP A 382 30.00 -10.17 -1.23
CA ASP A 382 30.44 -10.41 0.14
C ASP A 382 30.20 -11.87 0.58
N LYS A 383 30.97 -12.33 1.57
CA LYS A 383 30.96 -13.74 1.99
C LYS A 383 29.67 -14.17 2.68
N ASP A 384 28.95 -13.24 3.29
CA ASP A 384 27.77 -13.54 4.10
C ASP A 384 26.50 -13.60 3.24
N HIS A 385 26.48 -12.88 2.11
CA HIS A 385 25.33 -12.78 1.20
C HIS A 385 25.67 -13.17 -0.24
N LYS A 386 26.78 -13.87 -0.48
CA LYS A 386 27.31 -14.20 -1.81
C LYS A 386 26.21 -14.67 -2.78
N GLY A 387 26.14 -13.99 -3.92
CA GLY A 387 25.18 -14.25 -5.00
C GLY A 387 23.76 -13.73 -4.74
N GLY A 388 23.48 -13.17 -3.57
CA GLY A 388 22.19 -12.58 -3.24
C GLY A 388 21.88 -11.36 -4.12
N VAL A 389 20.62 -11.26 -4.58
CA VAL A 389 20.20 -10.19 -5.49
C VAL A 389 19.41 -9.13 -4.75
N CYS A 390 19.74 -7.86 -4.99
CA CYS A 390 18.84 -6.75 -4.67
C CYS A 390 17.96 -6.47 -5.89
N LEU A 391 16.70 -6.91 -5.85
CA LEU A 391 15.72 -6.65 -6.92
C LEU A 391 15.11 -5.24 -6.86
N GLY A 392 15.61 -4.37 -5.96
CA GLY A 392 15.24 -2.96 -5.89
C GLY A 392 13.72 -2.72 -5.73
N PRO A 393 13.11 -1.82 -6.53
CA PRO A 393 11.68 -1.48 -6.45
C PRO A 393 10.73 -2.68 -6.53
N LEU A 394 11.13 -3.78 -7.17
CA LEU A 394 10.29 -4.98 -7.25
C LEU A 394 10.15 -5.74 -5.92
N MET A 395 11.05 -5.56 -4.94
CA MET A 395 10.83 -6.07 -3.58
C MET A 395 10.00 -5.09 -2.74
N THR A 396 10.06 -3.80 -3.06
CA THR A 396 9.33 -2.74 -2.37
C THR A 396 7.87 -2.66 -2.83
N ASP A 397 7.63 -2.87 -4.12
CA ASP A 397 6.33 -2.84 -4.80
C ASP A 397 5.90 -4.24 -5.30
N TYR A 398 6.45 -5.30 -4.69
CA TYR A 398 6.07 -6.67 -5.02
C TYR A 398 4.56 -6.86 -4.81
N THR A 399 3.90 -7.41 -5.82
CA THR A 399 2.51 -7.84 -5.74
C THR A 399 2.41 -9.36 -5.96
N PRO A 400 1.54 -10.08 -5.23
CA PRO A 400 1.39 -11.54 -5.35
C PRO A 400 0.99 -12.05 -6.74
N ASP A 401 0.55 -11.16 -7.64
CA ASP A 401 0.19 -11.42 -9.04
C ASP A 401 1.34 -11.18 -10.03
N LEU A 402 2.53 -10.75 -9.56
CA LEU A 402 3.71 -10.62 -10.40
C LEU A 402 4.02 -11.96 -11.08
N SER A 403 3.91 -11.99 -12.41
CA SER A 403 4.19 -13.20 -13.20
C SER A 403 5.67 -13.58 -13.11
N MET A 404 5.94 -14.89 -13.03
CA MET A 404 7.33 -15.38 -13.04
C MET A 404 7.99 -15.22 -14.42
N TYR A 405 7.22 -15.03 -15.51
CA TYR A 405 7.77 -14.60 -16.80
C TYR A 405 8.58 -13.31 -16.67
N SER A 406 8.03 -12.31 -15.98
CA SER A 406 8.68 -11.02 -15.77
C SER A 406 9.95 -11.18 -14.93
N LEU A 407 9.93 -12.06 -13.93
CA LEU A 407 11.11 -12.37 -13.13
C LEU A 407 12.20 -13.03 -13.98
N CYS A 408 11.87 -14.09 -14.74
CA CYS A 408 12.85 -14.80 -15.57
C CYS A 408 13.48 -13.89 -16.63
N GLN A 409 12.68 -13.07 -17.32
CA GLN A 409 13.17 -12.08 -18.27
C GLN A 409 14.10 -11.06 -17.60
N MET A 410 13.74 -10.60 -16.41
CA MET A 410 14.55 -9.66 -15.64
C MET A 410 15.90 -10.26 -15.23
N LEU A 411 15.96 -11.53 -14.85
CA LEU A 411 17.22 -12.21 -14.52
C LEU A 411 18.17 -12.25 -15.72
N ILE A 412 17.63 -12.51 -16.93
CA ILE A 412 18.39 -12.41 -18.18
C ILE A 412 18.90 -10.97 -18.41
N ASP A 413 18.01 -9.99 -18.25
CA ASP A 413 18.34 -8.58 -18.49
C ASP A 413 19.35 -8.04 -17.49
N MET A 414 19.35 -8.54 -16.25
CA MET A 414 20.31 -8.16 -15.21
C MET A 414 21.73 -8.59 -15.60
N VAL A 415 21.93 -9.86 -15.95
CA VAL A 415 23.27 -10.37 -16.37
C VAL A 415 23.79 -9.67 -17.63
N ARG A 416 22.89 -9.33 -18.54
CA ARG A 416 23.23 -8.58 -19.76
C ARG A 416 23.45 -7.09 -19.52
N TYR A 417 23.36 -6.60 -18.28
CA TYR A 417 23.40 -5.16 -17.97
C TYR A 417 22.34 -4.35 -18.73
N ARG A 418 21.16 -4.94 -18.98
CA ARG A 418 19.97 -4.27 -19.53
C ARG A 418 19.01 -3.78 -18.47
N ASN A 419 19.13 -4.28 -17.24
CA ASN A 419 18.39 -3.83 -16.06
C ASN A 419 19.30 -3.74 -14.82
N TYR A 420 19.79 -2.53 -14.49
CA TYR A 420 20.67 -2.27 -13.33
C TYR A 420 20.58 -0.80 -12.91
N GLU A 421 20.79 -0.47 -11.65
CA GLU A 421 20.72 0.91 -11.18
C GLU A 421 22.03 1.34 -10.52
N ILE A 422 22.56 2.49 -10.94
CA ILE A 422 23.70 3.18 -10.35
C ILE A 422 23.27 4.63 -10.15
N LEU A 423 22.83 4.96 -8.93
CA LEU A 423 22.46 6.32 -8.56
C LEU A 423 23.60 6.94 -7.72
N PRO A 424 24.35 7.91 -8.27
CA PRO A 424 25.22 8.74 -7.45
C PRO A 424 24.39 9.53 -6.44
N HIS A 425 24.81 9.53 -5.17
CA HIS A 425 24.08 10.20 -4.07
C HIS A 425 24.03 11.73 -4.23
N ASP A 426 24.93 12.31 -5.04
CA ASP A 426 24.94 13.75 -5.36
C ASP A 426 25.30 14.00 -6.83
N TYR A 427 24.30 14.00 -7.72
CA TYR A 427 24.48 14.45 -9.12
C TYR A 427 25.07 15.86 -9.25
N ARG A 428 25.01 16.68 -8.18
CA ARG A 428 25.48 18.07 -8.17
C ARG A 428 27.00 18.24 -7.99
N MET A 429 27.76 17.16 -7.75
CA MET A 429 29.20 17.24 -7.45
C MET A 429 30.14 16.82 -8.59
N ALA A 430 29.67 16.14 -9.65
CA ALA A 430 30.57 15.59 -10.66
C ALA A 430 31.13 16.67 -11.62
N ARG A 431 32.22 17.34 -11.22
CA ARG A 431 33.05 18.16 -12.12
C ARG A 431 34.09 17.33 -12.89
N ASP A 432 34.42 16.14 -12.41
CA ASP A 432 35.24 15.15 -13.11
C ASP A 432 34.77 13.73 -12.79
N TYR A 433 35.11 12.80 -13.70
CA TYR A 433 34.60 11.43 -13.74
C TYR A 433 35.26 10.52 -12.70
N ASP A 434 36.56 10.72 -12.46
CA ASP A 434 37.34 9.95 -11.49
C ASP A 434 36.88 10.19 -10.05
N SER A 435 36.51 11.43 -9.71
CA SER A 435 35.96 11.74 -8.39
C SER A 435 34.63 11.03 -8.12
N LEU A 436 33.82 10.78 -9.16
CA LEU A 436 32.53 10.10 -9.01
C LEU A 436 32.70 8.59 -8.84
N VAL A 437 33.65 7.99 -9.55
CA VAL A 437 34.06 6.59 -9.35
C VAL A 437 34.53 6.39 -7.91
N GLN A 438 35.35 7.31 -7.39
CA GLN A 438 35.81 7.27 -6.00
C GLN A 438 34.66 7.46 -4.99
N ASP A 439 33.67 8.30 -5.28
CA ASP A 439 32.48 8.48 -4.45
C ASP A 439 31.63 7.19 -4.39
N ILE A 440 31.45 6.50 -5.53
CA ILE A 440 30.78 5.20 -5.59
C ILE A 440 31.49 4.15 -4.72
N LEU A 441 32.82 4.06 -4.83
CA LEU A 441 33.62 3.12 -4.04
C LEU A 441 33.58 3.43 -2.53
N GLN A 442 33.50 4.71 -2.15
CA GLN A 442 33.58 5.14 -0.74
C GLN A 442 32.23 5.24 -0.05
N ARG A 443 31.15 5.51 -0.79
CA ARG A 443 29.84 5.90 -0.23
C ARG A 443 28.65 5.21 -0.86
N GLY A 444 28.84 4.45 -1.93
CA GLY A 444 27.73 3.78 -2.59
C GLY A 444 27.19 2.61 -1.76
N GLU A 445 25.89 2.63 -1.46
CA GLU A 445 25.15 1.50 -0.87
C GLU A 445 24.86 0.41 -1.91
N TYR A 446 25.89 -0.05 -2.62
CA TYR A 446 25.80 -1.11 -3.63
C TYR A 446 26.15 -2.47 -3.02
N LEU A 447 25.55 -3.54 -3.54
CA LEU A 447 25.91 -4.91 -3.15
C LEU A 447 27.31 -5.29 -3.66
N ASP A 448 27.74 -4.72 -4.79
CA ASP A 448 29.11 -4.79 -5.29
C ASP A 448 29.57 -3.40 -5.76
N ALA A 449 30.29 -2.69 -4.88
CA ALA A 449 30.78 -1.35 -5.15
C ALA A 449 31.84 -1.31 -6.28
N ASP A 450 32.67 -2.36 -6.41
CA ASP A 450 33.67 -2.45 -7.47
C ASP A 450 32.99 -2.63 -8.84
N ALA A 451 31.94 -3.47 -8.88
CA ALA A 451 31.13 -3.63 -10.08
C ALA A 451 30.37 -2.35 -10.44
N ALA A 452 29.84 -1.62 -9.45
CA ALA A 452 29.20 -0.32 -9.67
C ALA A 452 30.18 0.71 -10.23
N ALA A 453 31.38 0.80 -9.65
CA ALA A 453 32.44 1.71 -10.09
C ALA A 453 32.91 1.38 -11.53
N TRP A 454 33.18 0.11 -11.81
CA TRP A 454 33.55 -0.36 -13.14
C TRP A 454 32.43 -0.13 -14.15
N ALA A 455 31.19 -0.54 -13.83
CA ALA A 455 30.05 -0.37 -14.71
C ALA A 455 29.80 1.10 -14.99
N PHE A 456 30.07 2.00 -14.04
CA PHE A 456 29.98 3.44 -14.29
C PHE A 456 31.12 3.96 -15.19
N SER A 457 32.31 3.34 -15.19
CA SER A 457 33.51 3.77 -15.92
C SER A 457 33.38 3.68 -17.45
N TRP A 458 34.22 4.41 -18.20
CA TRP A 458 34.10 4.50 -19.67
C TRP A 458 34.34 3.14 -20.31
N GLU A 459 35.35 2.42 -19.81
CA GLU A 459 35.65 1.06 -20.25
C GLU A 459 34.51 0.09 -19.93
N GLY A 460 33.92 0.18 -18.74
CA GLY A 460 32.76 -0.64 -18.39
C GLY A 460 31.55 -0.35 -19.28
N GLN A 461 31.27 0.92 -19.58
CA GLN A 461 30.16 1.32 -20.47
C GLN A 461 30.35 0.78 -21.90
N GLU A 462 31.56 0.84 -22.46
CA GLU A 462 31.84 0.29 -23.78
C GLU A 462 31.71 -1.25 -23.79
N ARG A 463 32.24 -1.94 -22.77
CA ARG A 463 32.14 -3.41 -22.66
C ARG A 463 30.71 -3.89 -22.40
N ILE A 464 29.93 -3.16 -21.62
CA ILE A 464 28.48 -3.41 -21.43
C ILE A 464 27.74 -3.31 -22.77
N LYS A 465 28.08 -2.30 -23.59
CA LYS A 465 27.49 -2.13 -24.91
C LYS A 465 27.87 -3.28 -25.86
N GLU A 466 29.09 -3.80 -25.79
CA GLU A 466 29.55 -4.94 -26.61
C GLU A 466 28.77 -6.23 -26.35
N ILE A 467 28.28 -6.44 -25.12
CA ILE A 467 27.41 -7.58 -24.79
C ILE A 467 25.92 -7.31 -25.03
N GLY A 468 25.59 -6.15 -25.59
CA GLY A 468 24.21 -5.73 -25.88
C GLY A 468 23.43 -5.24 -24.66
N GLY A 469 24.13 -4.74 -23.65
CA GLY A 469 23.56 -4.08 -22.47
C GLY A 469 23.18 -2.62 -22.72
N THR A 470 22.53 -2.02 -21.72
CA THR A 470 22.05 -0.63 -21.78
C THR A 470 22.99 0.27 -20.97
N THR A 471 23.71 1.15 -21.65
CA THR A 471 24.63 2.09 -20.99
C THR A 471 23.88 3.05 -20.06
N TRP A 472 24.52 3.46 -18.97
CA TRP A 472 23.98 4.44 -18.03
C TRP A 472 23.69 5.79 -18.73
N LEU A 473 24.57 6.21 -19.65
CA LEU A 473 24.36 7.41 -20.47
C LEU A 473 23.06 7.34 -21.29
N THR A 474 22.73 6.15 -21.80
CA THR A 474 21.48 5.93 -22.54
C THR A 474 20.27 6.07 -21.61
N ARG A 475 20.34 5.52 -20.40
CA ARG A 475 19.26 5.62 -19.41
C ARG A 475 19.06 7.02 -18.85
N ALA A 476 20.15 7.76 -18.60
CA ALA A 476 20.09 9.14 -18.14
C ALA A 476 19.56 10.12 -19.20
N GLY A 477 19.23 9.65 -20.41
CA GLY A 477 18.81 10.49 -21.53
C GLY A 477 19.94 11.34 -22.12
N LEU A 478 21.19 11.06 -21.75
CA LEU A 478 22.41 11.79 -22.13
C LEU A 478 23.03 11.19 -23.41
N THR A 479 22.20 10.87 -24.40
CA THR A 479 22.66 10.42 -25.72
C THR A 479 23.06 11.61 -26.62
N GLU A 480 23.71 11.39 -27.77
CA GLU A 480 24.32 12.40 -28.68
C GLU A 480 23.51 13.69 -28.97
N ARG A 481 22.19 13.73 -28.73
CA ARG A 481 21.40 14.98 -28.74
C ARG A 481 21.78 15.96 -27.62
N ALA A 482 22.29 15.48 -26.49
CA ALA A 482 22.73 16.28 -25.34
C ALA A 482 24.03 17.06 -25.59
N ASP A 483 24.79 16.75 -26.65
CA ASP A 483 26.01 17.50 -26.99
C ASP A 483 25.70 18.83 -27.71
N ARG A 484 24.47 19.00 -28.26
CA ARG A 484 24.04 20.27 -28.87
C ARG A 484 23.65 21.34 -27.85
N SER A 485 23.23 20.97 -26.64
CA SER A 485 22.79 21.93 -25.61
C SER A 485 23.96 22.70 -24.98
N ARG A 486 25.21 22.22 -25.13
CA ARG A 486 26.43 22.97 -24.75
C ARG A 486 26.70 24.20 -25.62
N PHE A 487 26.00 24.35 -26.75
CA PHE A 487 26.12 25.50 -27.66
C PHE A 487 24.92 26.46 -27.64
N LEU A 488 23.92 26.21 -26.78
CA LEU A 488 22.77 27.11 -26.65
C LEU A 488 23.00 28.12 -25.53
N GLN A 489 23.29 29.37 -25.92
CA GLN A 489 23.19 30.50 -25.00
C GLN A 489 21.71 30.80 -24.75
N VAL A 490 21.29 30.70 -23.49
CA VAL A 490 19.94 31.10 -23.05
C VAL A 490 20.07 32.48 -22.42
N GLU A 491 19.53 33.51 -23.09
CA GLU A 491 19.32 34.81 -22.47
C GLU A 491 17.98 34.82 -21.72
N ARG A 492 18.04 35.31 -20.48
CA ARG A 492 16.86 35.47 -19.63
C ARG A 492 16.08 36.68 -20.12
N VAL A 493 14.87 36.45 -20.63
CA VAL A 493 13.90 37.52 -20.88
C VAL A 493 13.08 37.71 -19.60
N GLU A 494 13.22 38.87 -18.96
CA GLU A 494 12.32 39.25 -17.87
C GLU A 494 10.97 39.66 -18.45
N ALA A 495 9.89 39.05 -17.95
CA ALA A 495 8.54 39.41 -18.36
C ALA A 495 8.21 40.84 -17.89
N SER A 496 7.79 41.68 -18.84
CA SER A 496 7.14 42.95 -18.53
C SER A 496 5.83 42.68 -17.78
N PRO A 497 5.49 43.46 -16.75
CA PRO A 497 4.38 43.15 -15.84
C PRO A 497 3.00 43.54 -16.40
N ASP A 498 2.67 43.18 -17.64
CA ASP A 498 1.35 43.43 -18.24
C ASP A 498 0.92 42.35 -19.28
N GLU A 499 1.12 41.06 -18.97
CA GLU A 499 0.39 39.95 -19.64
C GLU A 499 -0.26 39.00 -18.64
#